data_AF-A0A1G6UT21-F1
#
_entry.id   AF-A0A1G6UT21-F1
#
_cell.length_a   1.000
_cell.length_b   1.000
_cell.length_c   1.000
_cell.angle_alpha   90.00
_cell.angle_beta   90.00
_cell.angle_gamma   90.00
#
_symmetry.space_group_name_H-M   'P 1'
#
loop_
_entity.id
_entity.type
_entity.pdbx_description
1 polymer ?
#
loop_
_entity_poly.entity_id
_entity_poly.type
_entity_poly.pdbx_seq_one_letter_code
_entity_poly.pdbx_strand_id
1 'polypeptide(L)'
;MTNIPAEWVSKEKIYDLYSLRWQIELLFKIWKSWFQIHRCKSIQQERLECHLYGQLISILLCSSTMFKMRELLLRKKQKELSEYKAMYMIKDYFLLFHQALQKDTQELSKILLRLFNLLQRNGRKSHRYEKKTVFDILGVVYEYTTSVRQVA
;
A
#
# COMPACT_ATOMS: atom_id res chain seq x y z
N MET A 1 -27.05 -3.99 7.45
CA MET A 1 -27.62 -2.72 7.97
C MET A 1 -26.64 -1.61 7.62
N THR A 2 -27.11 -0.46 7.15
CA THR A 2 -26.28 0.71 6.86
C THR A 2 -27.02 1.97 7.31
N ASN A 3 -26.28 2.99 7.74
CA ASN A 3 -26.80 4.33 8.04
C ASN A 3 -26.68 5.29 6.84
N ILE A 4 -26.18 4.81 5.70
CA ILE A 4 -26.05 5.60 4.47
C ILE A 4 -27.45 5.78 3.85
N PRO A 5 -27.92 7.02 3.59
CA PRO A 5 -29.18 7.26 2.91
C PRO A 5 -29.19 6.69 1.49
N ALA A 6 -30.35 6.16 1.06
CA ALA A 6 -30.51 5.59 -0.28
C ALA A 6 -30.33 6.62 -1.42
N GLU A 7 -30.48 7.91 -1.12
CA GLU A 7 -30.24 9.03 -2.05
C GLU A 7 -28.77 9.18 -2.42
N TRP A 8 -27.85 8.81 -1.52
CA TRP A 8 -26.40 8.98 -1.75
C TRP A 8 -25.80 7.76 -2.46
N VAL A 9 -26.26 6.56 -2.12
CA VAL A 9 -25.72 5.31 -2.66
C VAL A 9 -26.87 4.35 -2.97
N SER A 10 -26.97 3.93 -4.23
CA SER A 10 -27.95 2.93 -4.65
C SER A 10 -27.69 1.58 -3.98
N LYS A 11 -28.74 0.79 -3.78
CA LYS A 11 -28.65 -0.51 -3.11
C LYS A 11 -27.65 -1.45 -3.78
N GLU A 12 -27.51 -1.40 -5.11
CA GLU A 12 -26.57 -2.26 -5.83
C GLU A 12 -25.10 -1.94 -5.49
N LYS A 13 -24.78 -0.67 -5.21
CA LYS A 13 -23.41 -0.22 -4.91
C LYS A 13 -23.00 -0.40 -3.46
N ILE A 14 -23.94 -0.62 -2.54
CA ILE A 14 -23.64 -0.81 -1.11
C ILE A 14 -22.69 -2.01 -0.91
N TYR A 15 -22.91 -3.10 -1.65
CA TYR A 15 -22.07 -4.29 -1.56
C TYR A 15 -20.64 -4.04 -2.06
N ASP A 16 -20.49 -3.32 -3.16
CA ASP A 16 -19.17 -2.93 -3.68
C ASP A 16 -18.42 -2.06 -2.67
N LEU A 17 -19.08 -1.07 -2.06
CA LEU A 17 -18.47 -0.24 -1.02
C LEU A 17 -18.10 -1.07 0.22
N TYR A 18 -18.98 -1.96 0.68
CA TYR A 18 -18.69 -2.82 1.83
C TYR A 18 -17.51 -3.76 1.58
N SER A 19 -17.28 -4.16 0.32
CA SER A 19 -16.12 -4.98 -0.06
C SER A 19 -14.79 -4.26 0.20
N LEU A 20 -14.77 -2.93 0.20
CA LEU A 20 -13.57 -2.13 0.53
C LEU A 20 -13.11 -2.32 1.97
N ARG A 21 -13.97 -2.82 2.87
CA ARG A 21 -13.56 -3.20 4.23
C ARG A 21 -12.36 -4.15 4.21
N TRP A 22 -12.24 -5.01 3.19
CA TRP A 22 -11.10 -5.92 3.06
C TRP A 22 -9.74 -5.22 2.98
N GLN A 23 -9.68 -3.92 2.64
CA GLN A 23 -8.43 -3.15 2.65
C GLN A 23 -7.76 -3.14 4.02
N ILE A 24 -8.52 -3.08 5.12
CA ILE A 24 -7.93 -3.13 6.47
C ILE A 24 -7.33 -4.51 6.78
N GLU A 25 -7.98 -5.58 6.33
CA GLU A 25 -7.46 -6.94 6.47
C GLU A 25 -6.18 -7.13 5.65
N LEU A 26 -6.11 -6.54 4.45
CA LEU A 26 -4.90 -6.54 3.64
C LEU A 26 -3.75 -5.82 4.34
N LEU A 27 -3.99 -4.65 4.95
CA LEU A 27 -2.98 -3.94 5.74
C LEU A 27 -2.50 -4.78 6.93
N PHE A 28 -3.41 -5.36 7.70
CA PHE A 28 -3.02 -6.25 8.82
C PHE A 28 -2.27 -7.49 8.35
N LYS A 29 -2.64 -8.07 7.18
CA LYS A 29 -1.91 -9.17 6.57
C LYS A 29 -0.48 -8.75 6.23
N ILE A 30 -0.31 -7.58 5.59
CA ILE A 30 0.99 -6.99 5.27
C ILE A 30 1.82 -6.80 6.55
N TRP A 31 1.26 -6.24 7.61
CA TRP A 31 1.98 -6.02 8.87
C TRP A 31 2.41 -7.33 9.52
N LYS A 32 1.54 -8.34 9.54
CA LYS A 32 1.89 -9.66 10.07
C LYS A 32 2.96 -10.35 9.22
N SER A 33 2.81 -10.38 7.90
CA SER A 33 3.74 -11.09 7.01
C SER A 33 5.10 -10.40 6.89
N TRP A 34 5.14 -9.08 6.76
CA TRP A 34 6.38 -8.36 6.51
C TRP A 34 7.03 -7.85 7.79
N PHE A 35 6.27 -7.34 8.75
CA PHE A 35 6.83 -6.75 9.97
C PHE A 35 6.80 -7.70 11.16
N GLN A 36 6.12 -8.84 11.03
CA GLN A 36 6.07 -9.90 12.06
C GLN A 36 5.55 -9.37 13.42
N ILE A 37 4.66 -8.37 13.40
CA ILE A 37 4.12 -7.72 14.61
C ILE A 37 3.36 -8.69 15.56
N HIS A 38 2.91 -9.83 15.02
CA HIS A 38 2.24 -10.87 15.81
C HIS A 38 3.22 -11.80 16.54
N ARG A 39 4.53 -11.72 16.25
CA ARG A 39 5.53 -12.54 16.91
C ARG A 39 5.97 -11.87 18.20
N CYS A 40 5.53 -12.42 19.32
CA CYS A 40 6.02 -12.05 20.64
C CYS A 40 7.06 -13.08 21.10
N LYS A 41 8.19 -12.61 21.60
CA LYS A 41 9.17 -13.47 22.29
C LYS A 41 8.93 -13.35 23.80
N SER A 42 9.08 -14.44 24.52
CA SER A 42 9.08 -14.40 25.99
C SER A 42 10.39 -13.77 26.47
N ILE A 43 10.35 -12.46 26.72
CA ILE A 43 11.47 -11.64 27.20
C ILE A 43 10.95 -10.65 28.25
N GLN A 44 11.86 -9.95 28.93
CA GLN A 44 11.52 -8.84 29.83
C GLN A 44 10.61 -7.81 29.16
N GLN A 45 9.64 -7.29 29.91
CA GLN A 45 8.60 -6.40 29.42
C GLN A 45 9.19 -5.18 28.70
N GLU A 46 10.20 -4.54 29.28
CA GLU A 46 10.83 -3.33 28.75
C GLU A 46 11.49 -3.59 27.38
N ARG A 47 12.09 -4.77 27.22
CA ARG A 47 12.69 -5.19 25.94
C ARG A 47 11.61 -5.49 24.91
N LEU A 48 10.51 -6.10 25.33
CA LEU A 48 9.36 -6.36 24.46
C LEU A 48 8.73 -5.06 23.98
N GLU A 49 8.50 -4.11 24.87
CA GLU A 49 7.95 -2.79 24.55
C GLU A 49 8.86 -2.02 23.59
N CYS A 50 10.17 -1.97 23.86
CA CYS A 50 11.14 -1.33 22.97
C CYS A 50 11.13 -1.97 21.56
N HIS A 51 11.08 -3.30 21.49
CA HIS A 51 10.98 -4.00 20.21
C HIS A 51 9.68 -3.67 19.47
N LEU A 52 8.55 -3.66 20.18
CA LEU A 52 7.24 -3.33 19.63
C LEU A 52 7.21 -1.90 19.09
N TYR A 53 7.72 -0.92 19.84
CA TYR A 53 7.80 0.46 19.36
C TYR A 53 8.66 0.58 18.11
N GLY A 54 9.82 -0.09 18.05
CA GLY A 54 10.65 -0.14 16.85
C GLY A 54 9.92 -0.72 15.64
N GLN A 55 9.14 -1.79 15.84
CA GLN A 55 8.30 -2.37 14.78
C GLN A 55 7.20 -1.42 14.33
N LEU A 56 6.51 -0.75 15.26
CA LEU A 56 5.45 0.21 14.96
C LEU A 56 5.99 1.43 14.19
N ILE A 57 7.14 1.97 14.57
CA ILE A 57 7.82 3.05 13.84
C ILE A 57 8.18 2.59 12.42
N SER A 58 8.72 1.38 12.28
CA SER A 58 9.05 0.81 10.96
C SER A 58 7.81 0.66 10.08
N ILE A 59 6.70 0.16 10.64
CA ILE A 59 5.41 0.05 9.95
C ILE A 59 4.91 1.43 9.53
N LEU A 60 4.97 2.42 10.41
CA LEU A 60 4.51 3.78 10.15
C LEU A 60 5.29 4.41 8.99
N LEU A 61 6.62 4.34 9.02
CA LEU A 61 7.48 4.92 7.98
C LEU A 61 7.26 4.24 6.63
N CYS A 62 7.21 2.90 6.59
CA CYS A 62 6.98 2.17 5.34
C CYS A 62 5.57 2.40 4.80
N SER A 63 4.55 2.43 5.66
CA SER A 63 3.16 2.67 5.26
C SER A 63 2.96 4.09 4.74
N SER A 64 3.52 5.09 5.43
CA SER A 64 3.45 6.50 5.00
C SER A 64 4.11 6.69 3.63
N THR A 65 5.29 6.07 3.45
CA THR A 65 5.99 6.07 2.14
C THR A 65 5.13 5.39 1.07
N MET A 66 4.55 4.23 1.37
CA MET A 66 3.72 3.46 0.43
C MET A 66 2.49 4.25 -0.02
N PHE A 67 1.76 4.87 0.91
CA PHE A 67 0.61 5.72 0.60
C PHE A 67 1.03 6.94 -0.24
N LYS A 68 2.14 7.59 0.11
CA LYS A 68 2.63 8.74 -0.65
C LYS A 68 3.06 8.36 -2.07
N MET A 69 3.76 7.24 -2.23
CA MET A 69 4.17 6.75 -3.55
C MET A 69 2.98 6.33 -4.41
N ARG A 70 1.96 5.70 -3.80
CA ARG A 70 0.70 5.37 -4.48
C ARG A 70 -0.01 6.62 -5.00
N GLU A 71 -0.13 7.64 -4.16
CA GLU A 71 -0.73 8.92 -4.55
C GLU A 71 0.06 9.56 -5.71
N LEU A 72 1.39 9.63 -5.61
CA LEU A 72 2.22 10.22 -6.65
C LEU A 72 2.14 9.45 -7.97
N LEU A 73 2.09 8.12 -7.94
CA LEU A 73 1.95 7.29 -9.14
C LEU A 73 0.58 7.46 -9.79
N LEU A 74 -0.49 7.58 -9.00
CA LEU A 74 -1.81 7.91 -9.53
C LEU A 74 -1.78 9.28 -10.21
N ARG A 75 -1.34 10.33 -9.51
CA ARG A 75 -1.37 11.70 -10.04
C ARG A 75 -0.47 11.88 -11.27
N LYS A 76 0.75 11.31 -11.27
CA LYS A 76 1.76 11.56 -12.31
C LYS A 76 1.74 10.55 -13.45
N LYS A 77 1.24 9.34 -13.22
CA LYS A 77 1.30 8.22 -14.16
C LYS A 77 -0.03 7.52 -14.37
N GLN A 78 -1.10 7.94 -13.68
CA GLN A 78 -2.41 7.30 -13.73
C GLN A 78 -2.31 5.80 -13.43
N LYS A 79 -1.44 5.40 -12.49
CA LYS A 79 -1.22 3.98 -12.17
C LYS A 79 -1.70 3.62 -10.78
N GLU A 80 -2.48 2.55 -10.68
CA GLU A 80 -2.79 1.92 -9.41
C GLU A 80 -1.61 1.06 -8.92
N LEU A 81 -1.12 1.37 -7.72
CA LEU A 81 -0.05 0.65 -7.06
C LEU A 81 -0.62 -0.47 -6.17
N SER A 82 -0.05 -1.67 -6.24
CA SER A 82 -0.36 -2.77 -5.32
C SER A 82 0.26 -2.52 -3.95
N GLU A 83 -0.58 -2.40 -2.92
CA GLU A 83 -0.18 -2.16 -1.53
C GLU A 83 0.76 -3.25 -1.02
N TYR A 84 0.45 -4.52 -1.32
CA TYR A 84 1.26 -5.65 -0.87
C TYR A 84 2.64 -5.68 -1.53
N LYS A 85 2.71 -5.48 -2.86
CA LYS A 85 3.99 -5.45 -3.58
C LYS A 85 4.81 -4.22 -3.22
N ALA A 86 4.15 -3.06 -3.09
CA ALA A 86 4.79 -1.82 -2.71
C ALA A 86 5.40 -1.92 -1.32
N MET A 87 4.67 -2.47 -0.34
CA MET A 87 5.21 -2.62 1.00
C MET A 87 6.44 -3.53 1.02
N TYR A 88 6.39 -4.65 0.30
CA TYR A 88 7.54 -5.54 0.16
C TYR A 88 8.77 -4.78 -0.36
N MET A 89 8.63 -4.05 -1.48
CA MET A 89 9.74 -3.28 -2.07
C MET A 89 10.23 -2.14 -1.15
N ILE A 90 9.31 -1.45 -0.46
CA ILE A 90 9.65 -0.32 0.42
C ILE A 90 10.37 -0.79 1.68
N LYS A 91 9.97 -1.96 2.22
CA LYS A 91 10.63 -2.54 3.38
C LYS A 91 12.12 -2.79 3.11
N ASP A 92 12.49 -3.24 1.91
CA ASP A 92 13.89 -3.45 1.54
C ASP A 92 14.69 -2.14 1.47
N TYR A 93 14.01 -1.00 1.33
CA TYR A 93 14.61 0.34 1.34
C TYR A 93 14.72 0.94 2.74
N PHE A 94 14.20 0.28 3.78
CA PHE A 94 14.15 0.86 5.13
C PHE A 94 15.54 1.24 5.66
N LEU A 95 16.53 0.35 5.49
CA LEU A 95 17.91 0.63 5.91
C LEU A 95 18.52 1.81 5.12
N LEU A 96 18.21 1.89 3.83
CA LEU A 96 18.67 2.98 2.96
C LEU A 96 18.07 4.33 3.38
N PHE A 97 16.81 4.36 3.80
CA PHE A 97 16.20 5.56 4.37
C PHE A 97 16.90 6.01 5.65
N HIS A 98 17.15 5.07 6.57
CA HIS A 98 17.85 5.38 7.80
C HIS A 98 19.25 5.96 7.53
N GLN A 99 20.02 5.35 6.61
CA GLN A 99 21.34 5.85 6.23
C GLN A 99 21.29 7.23 5.57
N ALA A 100 20.30 7.49 4.71
CA ALA A 100 20.17 8.79 4.05
C ALA A 100 19.73 9.90 5.01
N LEU A 101 18.84 9.61 5.96
CA LEU A 101 18.41 10.56 6.99
C LEU A 101 19.58 11.07 7.84
N GLN A 102 20.62 10.25 8.03
CA GLN A 102 21.83 10.62 8.78
C GLN A 102 22.82 11.47 7.99
N LYS A 103 22.70 11.53 6.65
CA LYS A 103 23.64 12.26 5.78
C LYS A 103 23.10 13.64 5.44
N ASP A 104 22.17 13.71 4.50
CA ASP A 104 21.55 14.95 4.05
C ASP A 104 20.23 14.69 3.31
N THR A 105 19.50 15.77 3.04
CA THR A 105 18.20 15.74 2.37
C THR A 105 18.29 15.40 0.87
N GLN A 106 19.44 15.63 0.23
CA GLN A 106 19.63 15.34 -1.19
C GLN A 106 19.77 13.84 -1.43
N GLU A 107 20.55 13.13 -0.61
CA GLU A 107 20.68 11.68 -0.66
C GLU A 107 19.33 11.00 -0.41
N LEU A 108 18.56 11.47 0.57
CA LEU A 108 17.21 10.96 0.80
C LEU A 108 16.32 11.14 -0.43
N SER A 109 16.39 12.31 -1.07
CA SER A 109 15.64 12.60 -2.30
C SER A 109 16.03 11.66 -3.44
N LYS A 110 17.33 11.37 -3.63
CA LYS A 110 17.81 10.41 -4.63
C LYS A 110 17.27 9.00 -4.39
N ILE A 111 17.28 8.54 -3.13
CA ILE A 111 16.76 7.22 -2.77
C ILE A 111 15.24 7.14 -2.99
N LEU A 112 14.49 8.18 -2.61
CA LEU A 112 13.05 8.25 -2.85
C LEU A 112 12.71 8.26 -4.34
N LEU A 113 13.48 8.97 -5.17
CA LEU A 113 13.32 8.96 -6.63
C LEU A 113 13.62 7.59 -7.23
N ARG A 114 14.67 6.92 -6.75
CA ARG A 114 15.00 5.54 -7.17
C ARG A 114 13.87 4.58 -6.82
N LEU A 115 13.36 4.66 -5.59
CA LEU A 115 12.22 3.87 -5.14
C LEU A 115 10.98 4.15 -6.00
N PHE A 116 10.67 5.41 -6.29
CA PHE A 116 9.54 5.77 -7.14
C PHE A 116 9.63 5.11 -8.52
N ASN A 117 10.81 5.16 -9.15
CA ASN A 117 11.04 4.51 -10.44
C ASN A 117 10.91 2.99 -10.38
N LEU A 118 11.37 2.36 -9.29
CA LEU A 118 11.21 0.93 -9.06
C LEU A 118 9.73 0.54 -8.91
N LEU A 119 8.98 1.26 -8.08
CA LEU A 119 7.55 1.07 -7.87
C LEU A 119 6.75 1.30 -9.15
N GLN A 120 7.13 2.31 -9.95
CA GLN A 120 6.51 2.58 -11.24
C GLN A 120 6.63 1.40 -12.21
N ARG A 121 7.79 0.73 -12.23
CA ARG A 121 8.07 -0.39 -13.13
C ARG A 121 7.41 -1.68 -12.65
N ASN A 122 7.49 -1.98 -11.35
CA ASN A 122 7.20 -3.32 -10.82
C ASN A 122 5.96 -3.38 -9.91
N GLY A 123 5.49 -2.24 -9.42
CA GLY A 123 4.48 -2.15 -8.36
C GLY A 123 3.03 -2.18 -8.84
N ARG A 124 2.77 -2.20 -10.15
CA ARG A 124 1.40 -2.10 -10.70
C ARG A 124 0.47 -3.15 -10.09
N LYS A 125 -0.75 -2.72 -9.75
CA LYS A 125 -1.84 -3.60 -9.32
C LYS A 125 -2.23 -4.54 -10.47
N SER A 126 -2.29 -5.84 -10.18
CA SER A 126 -2.83 -6.82 -11.11
C SER A 126 -4.35 -6.73 -11.11
N HIS A 127 -4.95 -6.69 -12.29
CA HIS A 127 -6.40 -6.83 -12.45
C HIS A 127 -6.74 -8.30 -12.66
N ARG A 128 -7.77 -8.79 -11.96
CA ARG A 128 -8.25 -10.17 -12.11
C ARG A 128 -9.60 -10.13 -12.81
N TYR A 129 -9.84 -11.09 -13.69
CA TYR A 129 -11.10 -11.22 -14.43
C TYR A 129 -12.30 -11.13 -13.46
N GLU A 130 -13.29 -10.31 -13.82
CA GLU A 130 -14.51 -10.01 -13.05
C GLU A 130 -14.34 -9.39 -11.65
N LYS A 131 -13.10 -9.08 -11.22
CA LYS A 131 -12.87 -8.47 -9.90
C LYS A 131 -12.57 -6.98 -10.04
N LYS A 132 -13.45 -6.17 -9.44
CA LYS A 132 -13.25 -4.73 -9.28
C LYS A 132 -12.11 -4.45 -8.29
N THR A 133 -11.25 -3.51 -8.64
CA THR A 133 -10.24 -2.93 -7.75
C THR A 133 -10.85 -1.85 -6.85
N VAL A 134 -10.05 -1.32 -5.92
CA VAL A 134 -10.48 -0.17 -5.11
C VAL A 134 -10.77 1.03 -6.00
N PHE A 135 -9.94 1.26 -7.02
CA PHE A 135 -10.12 2.36 -7.94
C PHE A 135 -11.36 2.18 -8.81
N ASP A 136 -11.66 0.96 -9.26
CA ASP A 136 -12.91 0.64 -9.98
C ASP A 136 -14.15 0.94 -9.13
N ILE A 137 -14.15 0.56 -7.85
CA ILE A 137 -15.28 0.77 -6.93
C ILE A 137 -15.47 2.26 -6.64
N LEU A 138 -14.38 3.01 -6.46
CA LEU A 138 -14.40 4.43 -6.14
C LEU A 138 -14.53 5.34 -7.37
N GLY A 139 -14.55 4.79 -8.59
CA GLY A 139 -14.63 5.56 -9.82
C GLY A 139 -13.41 6.44 -10.08
N VAL A 140 -12.24 6.05 -9.59
CA VAL A 140 -10.99 6.77 -9.82
C VAL A 140 -10.53 6.53 -11.27
N VAL A 141 -10.17 7.58 -11.99
CA VAL A 141 -9.63 7.47 -13.36
C VAL A 141 -8.17 6.99 -13.28
N TYR A 142 -7.80 5.94 -14.02
CA TYR A 142 -6.43 5.44 -14.13
C TYR A 142 -6.22 4.63 -15.44
N GLU A 143 -4.96 4.44 -15.85
CA GLU A 143 -4.57 3.62 -16.99
C GLU A 143 -4.86 2.14 -16.72
N TYR A 144 -5.93 1.64 -17.33
CA TYR A 144 -6.20 0.22 -17.50
C TYR A 144 -5.54 -0.27 -18.79
N THR A 145 -4.67 -1.28 -18.72
CA THR A 145 -4.32 -2.06 -19.93
C THR A 145 -5.42 -3.07 -20.10
N THR A 146 -6.40 -2.74 -20.92
CA THR A 146 -7.20 -3.78 -21.59
C THR A 146 -6.18 -4.61 -22.37
N SER A 147 -5.93 -5.86 -21.96
CA SER A 147 -5.38 -6.81 -22.93
C SER A 147 -6.48 -6.92 -23.98
N VAL A 148 -6.36 -6.17 -25.07
CA VAL A 148 -7.13 -6.45 -26.27
C VAL A 148 -6.72 -7.88 -26.60
N ARG A 149 -7.60 -8.84 -26.32
CA ARG A 149 -7.54 -10.13 -27.00
C ARG A 149 -7.70 -9.75 -28.46
N GLN A 150 -6.59 -9.63 -29.18
CA GLN A 150 -6.63 -9.81 -30.62
C GLN A 150 -7.10 -11.25 -30.79
N VAL A 151 -8.41 -11.39 -30.99
CA VAL A 151 -8.97 -12.59 -31.57
C VAL A 151 -8.46 -12.56 -33.01
N ALA A 152 -7.44 -13.37 -33.27
CA ALA A 152 -7.05 -13.75 -34.61
C ALA A 152 -8.07 -14.74 -35.17
#